data_AF-T1EK10-F1
#
_entry.id   AF-T1EK10-F1
#
_cell.length_a   1.000
_cell.length_b   1.000
_cell.length_c   1.000
_cell.angle_alpha   90.00
_cell.angle_beta   90.00
_cell.angle_gamma   90.00
#
_symmetry.space_group_name_H-M   'P 1'
#
loop_
_entity.id
_entity.type
_entity.pdbx_description
1 polymer ?
#
loop_
_entity_poly.entity_id
_entity_poly.type
_entity_poly.pdbx_seq_one_letter_code
_entity_poly.pdbx_strand_id
1 'polypeptide(L)' 'KMRKHVVRPMNAFILWSQHERKKMAQNKQEVHNAEISKQLGARWKHLDDKEKQLFIEEAERLRLLHTREYPDYKYKP' A
#
# COMPACT_ATOMS: atom_id res chain seq x y z
N LYS A 1 24.65 7.13 -15.15
CA LYS A 1 24.09 6.72 -13.83
C LYS A 1 22.56 6.82 -13.91
N MET A 2 21.83 5.70 -13.93
CA MET A 2 20.37 5.73 -13.84
C MET A 2 19.98 6.46 -12.55
N ARG A 3 19.31 7.60 -12.65
CA ARG A 3 18.74 8.26 -11.47
C ARG A 3 17.73 7.27 -10.90
N LYS A 4 17.98 6.76 -9.69
CA LYS A 4 17.05 5.85 -9.01
C LYS A 4 15.71 6.58 -8.89
N HIS A 5 14.70 6.10 -9.61
CA HIS A 5 13.36 6.65 -9.53
C HIS A 5 12.84 6.43 -8.12
N VAL A 6 12.54 7.52 -7.42
CA VAL A 6 11.97 7.48 -6.08
C VAL A 6 10.50 7.09 -6.20
N VAL A 7 10.16 5.90 -5.73
CA VAL A 7 8.77 5.38 -5.75
C VAL A 7 7.96 6.05 -4.65
N ARG A 8 6.65 6.18 -4.88
CA ARG A 8 5.73 6.76 -3.90
C ARG A 8 5.74 5.94 -2.61
N PRO A 9 5.64 6.58 -1.42
CA PRO A 9 5.39 5.84 -0.20
C PRO A 9 4.01 5.17 -0.27
N MET A 10 3.92 3.97 0.30
CA MET A 10 2.67 3.22 0.34
C MET A 10 1.69 3.88 1.31
N ASN A 11 0.45 4.10 0.86
CA ASN A 11 -0.64 4.54 1.74
C ASN A 11 -1.22 3.34 2.53
N ALA A 12 -2.12 3.63 3.47
CA ALA A 12 -2.70 2.63 4.36
C ALA A 12 -3.35 1.45 3.61
N PHE A 13 -4.13 1.75 2.56
CA PHE A 13 -4.75 0.73 1.73
C PHE A 13 -3.71 -0.12 0.99
N ILE A 14 -2.68 0.50 0.41
CA ILE A 14 -1.63 -0.22 -0.31
C ILE A 14 -0.87 -1.15 0.65
N LEU A 15 -0.52 -0.67 1.85
CA LEU A 15 0.12 -1.48 2.90
C LEU A 15 -0.73 -2.69 3.29
N TRP A 16 -2.00 -2.47 3.65
CA TRP A 16 -2.89 -3.56 4.01
C TRP A 16 -3.11 -4.53 2.84
N SER A 17 -3.32 -4.00 1.63
CA SER A 17 -3.56 -4.82 0.42
C SER A 17 -2.36 -5.70 0.08
N GLN A 18 -1.13 -5.25 0.35
CA GLN A 18 0.08 -6.05 0.13
C GLN A 18 0.10 -7.29 1.04
N HIS A 19 -0.28 -7.13 2.31
CA HIS A 19 -0.39 -8.23 3.26
C HIS A 19 -1.46 -9.24 2.82
N GLU A 20 -2.63 -8.74 2.41
CA GLU A 20 -3.72 -9.59 1.97
C GLU A 20 -3.43 -10.30 0.64
N ARG A 21 -2.79 -9.63 -0.33
CA ARG A 21 -2.32 -10.27 -1.57
C ARG A 21 -1.34 -11.40 -1.28
N LYS A 22 -0.43 -11.22 -0.31
CA LYS A 22 0.51 -12.27 0.09
C LYS A 22 -0.22 -13.49 0.65
N LYS A 23 -1.26 -13.30 1.46
CA LYS A 23 -2.13 -14.38 1.96
C LYS A 23 -2.89 -15.08 0.82
N MET A 24 -3.44 -14.31 -0.12
CA MET A 24 -4.16 -14.86 -1.27
C MET A 24 -3.26 -15.65 -2.24
N ALA A 25 -2.02 -15.19 -2.45
CA ALA A 25 -1.05 -15.84 -3.33
C ALA A 25 -0.67 -17.26 -2.86
N GLN A 26 -0.77 -17.54 -1.56
CA GLN A 26 -0.52 -18.88 -1.01
C GLN A 26 -1.52 -19.92 -1.52
N ASN A 27 -2.71 -19.49 -1.94
CA ASN A 27 -3.77 -20.38 -2.41
C ASN A 27 -3.69 -20.70 -3.92
N LYS A 28 -2.59 -20.30 -4.61
CA LYS A 28 -2.30 -20.63 -6.03
C LYS A 28 -3.43 -20.35 -7.03
N GLN A 29 -4.35 -19.44 -6.76
CA GLN A 29 -5.29 -18.99 -7.79
C GLN A 29 -4.65 -17.91 -8.66
N GLU A 30 -4.55 -18.16 -9.96
CA GLU A 30 -4.31 -17.13 -10.98
C GLU A 30 -5.55 -16.24 -11.12
N VAL A 31 -5.82 -15.43 -10.09
CA VAL A 31 -6.88 -14.43 -10.14
C VAL A 31 -6.29 -13.17 -10.78
N HIS A 32 -7.01 -12.58 -11.74
CA HIS A 32 -6.59 -11.35 -12.38
C HIS A 32 -6.47 -10.20 -11.36
N ASN A 33 -5.36 -9.45 -11.39
CA ASN A 33 -5.07 -8.38 -10.41
C ASN A 33 -6.18 -7.32 -10.28
N ALA A 34 -6.93 -7.06 -11.35
CA ALA A 34 -8.07 -6.14 -11.33
C ALA A 34 -9.17 -6.62 -10.37
N GLU A 35 -9.50 -7.91 -10.43
CA GLU A 35 -10.53 -8.53 -9.59
C GLU A 35 -10.08 -8.59 -8.12
N ILE A 36 -8.81 -8.94 -7.89
CA ILE A 36 -8.21 -8.88 -6.54
C ILE A 36 -8.33 -7.46 -5.97
N SER A 37 -8.00 -6.43 -6.76
CA SER A 37 -8.06 -5.04 -6.30
C SER A 37 -9.49 -4.62 -5.93
N LYS A 38 -10.48 -5.07 -6.71
CA LYS A 38 -11.90 -4.81 -6.45
C LYS A 38 -12.36 -5.47 -5.13
N GLN A 39 -12.01 -6.73 -4.91
CA GLN A 39 -12.35 -7.46 -3.69
C GLN A 39 -11.63 -6.87 -2.46
N LEU A 40 -10.35 -6.54 -2.58
CA LEU A 40 -9.59 -5.89 -1.51
C LEU A 40 -10.17 -4.51 -1.18
N GLY A 41 -10.56 -3.71 -2.18
CA GLY A 41 -11.23 -2.43 -1.96
C GLY A 41 -12.54 -2.58 -1.19
N ALA A 42 -13.33 -3.60 -1.48
CA ALA A 42 -14.55 -3.90 -0.73
C ALA A 42 -14.23 -4.30 0.71
N ARG A 43 -13.31 -5.23 0.93
CA ARG A 43 -12.88 -5.68 2.26
C ARG A 43 -12.32 -4.54 3.10
N TRP A 44 -11.46 -3.70 2.52
CA TRP A 44 -10.91 -2.52 3.22
C TRP A 44 -12.01 -1.62 3.76
N LYS A 45 -13.08 -1.37 2.99
CA LYS A 45 -14.19 -0.55 3.47
C LYS A 45 -14.88 -1.16 4.70
N HIS A 46 -14.96 -2.49 4.76
CA HIS A 46 -15.62 -3.24 5.84
C HIS A 46 -14.70 -3.58 7.02
N LEU A 47 -13.40 -3.27 6.97
CA LEU A 47 -12.52 -3.46 8.12
C LEU A 47 -12.94 -2.58 9.29
N ASP A 48 -12.64 -3.04 10.49
CA ASP A 48 -12.82 -2.28 11.70
C ASP A 48 -11.90 -1.05 11.71
N ASP A 49 -12.38 0.04 12.31
CA ASP A 49 -11.61 1.28 12.38
C ASP A 49 -10.30 1.09 13.16
N LYS A 50 -10.29 0.21 14.18
CA LYS A 50 -9.07 -0.15 14.91
C LYS A 50 -8.04 -0.83 14.01
N GLU A 51 -8.47 -1.73 13.15
CA GLU A 51 -7.57 -2.42 12.22
C GLU A 51 -7.06 -1.45 11.16
N LYS A 52 -7.94 -0.62 10.58
CA LYS A 52 -7.56 0.44 9.64
C LYS A 52 -6.55 1.40 10.26
N GLN A 53 -6.76 1.79 11.51
CA GLN A 53 -5.92 2.75 12.23
C GLN A 53 -4.45 2.31 12.28
N LEU A 54 -4.19 1.03 12.52
CA LEU A 54 -2.82 0.47 12.50
C LEU A 54 -2.11 0.72 11.16
N PHE A 55 -2.81 0.55 10.03
CA PHE A 55 -2.26 0.80 8.71
C PHE A 55 -2.18 2.28 8.36
N ILE A 56 -3.06 3.12 8.91
CA ILE A 56 -3.03 4.58 8.75
C ILE A 56 -1.79 5.15 9.45
N GLU A 57 -1.53 4.73 10.68
CA GLU A 57 -0.35 5.15 11.45
C GLU A 57 0.95 4.72 10.77
N GLU A 58 1.01 3.48 10.29
CA GLU A 58 2.20 2.99 9.57
C GLU A 58 2.40 3.69 8.22
N ALA A 59 1.32 4.00 7.50
CA ALA A 59 1.38 4.78 6.27
C ALA A 59 1.89 6.20 6.52
N GLU A 60 1.44 6.85 7.59
CA GLU A 60 1.95 8.15 8.01
C GLU A 60 3.43 8.08 8.38
N ARG A 61 3.85 7.03 9.11
CA ARG A 61 5.27 6.79 9.43
C ARG A 61 6.12 6.68 8.17
N LEU A 62 5.66 5.90 7.17
CA LEU A 62 6.37 5.76 5.90
C LEU A 62 6.38 7.04 5.08
N ARG A 63 5.29 7.82 5.11
CA ARG A 63 5.23 9.14 4.48
C ARG A 63 6.28 10.07 5.07
N LEU A 64 6.36 10.16 6.39
CA LEU A 64 7.33 11.00 7.10
C LEU A 64 8.77 10.55 6.84
N LEU A 65 9.03 9.24 6.86
CA LEU A 65 10.34 8.69 6.53
C LEU A 65 10.74 9.05 5.09
N HIS A 66 9.83 8.87 4.14
CA HIS A 66 10.06 9.21 2.75
C HIS A 66 10.33 10.70 2.55
N THR A 67 9.58 11.58 3.23
CA THR A 67 9.84 13.03 3.19
C THR A 67 11.21 13.38 3.77
N ARG A 68 11.66 12.67 4.81
CA ARG A 68 12.98 12.87 5.41
C ARG A 68 14.11 12.36 4.52
N GLU A 69 13.95 11.19 3.90
CA GLU A 69 14.96 10.58 3.04
C GLU A 69 15.07 11.26 1.67
N TYR A 70 13.95 11.78 1.16
CA TYR A 70 13.85 12.43 -0.13
C TYR A 70 13.18 13.81 0.00
N PRO A 71 13.85 14.80 0.62
CA PRO A 71 13.28 16.13 0.87
C PRO A 71 12.94 16.88 -0.42
N ASP A 72 13.65 16.60 -1.51
CA ASP A 72 13.42 17.19 -2.84
C ASP A 72 12.39 16.42 -3.68
N TYR A 73 11.82 15.33 -3.14
CA TYR A 73 10.83 14.54 -3.86
C TYR A 73 9.55 15.34 -4.08
N LYS A 74 9.15 15.47 -5.34
CA LYS A 74 7.85 15.98 -5.74
C LYS A 74 7.21 14.99 -6.68
N TYR A 75 5.96 14.65 -6.40
CA TYR A 75 5.15 13.83 -7.30
C TYR A 75 4.95 14.56 -8.62
N LYS A 76 5.35 13.91 -9.72
CA LYS A 76 5.09 14.34 -11.10
C LYS A 76 4.26 13.23 -11.75
N PRO A 77 2.94 13.43 -11.92
CA PRO A 77 2.05 12.45 -12.53
C PRO A 77 2.43 12.15 -13.99
#